data_AF-A0A369BBV6-F1
#
_entry.id   AF-A0A369BBV6-F1
#
_cell.length_a   1.000
_cell.length_b   1.000
_cell.length_c   1.000
_cell.angle_alpha   90.00
_cell.angle_beta   90.00
_cell.angle_gamma   90.00
#
_symmetry.space_group_name_H-M   'P 1'
#
loop_
_entity.id
_entity.type
_entity.pdbx_description
1 polymer ?
#
loop_
_entity_poly.entity_id
_entity_poly.type
_entity_poly.pdbx_seq_one_letter_code
_entity_poly.pdbx_strand_id
1 'polypeptide(L)'
;MILYNARITPIVEETQVITTSGRMSSISLLITNIGEEVWYAYNKDHPVLIGYHYKNDKGAVIEGMRTKLPYNIAPGESVLVKCNYIVYSKLDSIDMEWDLVREGDSWFKSYGSDSLIIGVDLTKDSSNAEENGVDQNLAIVCKGLSKKFKLYSQNSAKLIELFSAGIVKKHQEFWALKNLSFEVKKGETYGIIGFNGSGKSTLLSILAQTKQHTQGVFKVNGRIAALLELGAGFHPELTGRQNVIYNSYLYSIPSHEIEKKMGAIQEFAAIGDFFDKPVKSYSSGMYVRLAFSLAIHVDPDVLIIDEALAVGDEVFQRKCYSKFEEFKALGKTIILVTHDLNAVRALCDRVGIIYDGSLIFEGSSNEVVNYYQKMSLTANLQVAAHTENESKELRYGNGKAKIIDYELKDQEGVSTTIFKSGEKINIYIKAEVFEQISSPVFGVIIKTINGIEVFGTNTKILGEKIGTVSKGDTIITELQFPNYLNEGTYFLTLGITDQSGNETVTIDRMIDVSFIRVLNDIKSIGLVNMNIEAGIKIDVQ
;
A
#
# COMPACT_ATOMS: atom_id res chain seq x y z
N MET A 1 -1.17 -3.41 -36.21
CA MET A 1 -1.19 -3.69 -34.77
C MET A 1 -1.85 -2.51 -34.08
N ILE A 2 -2.75 -2.77 -33.13
CA ILE A 2 -3.47 -1.71 -32.42
C ILE A 2 -2.62 -1.34 -31.19
N LEU A 3 -2.04 -0.13 -31.20
CA LEU A 3 -1.14 0.36 -30.14
C LEU A 3 -1.82 0.37 -28.76
N TYR A 4 -3.06 0.87 -28.69
CA TYR A 4 -3.89 0.95 -27.50
C TYR A 4 -5.08 0.01 -27.62
N ASN A 5 -4.97 -1.19 -27.07
CA ASN A 5 -5.99 -2.23 -27.20
C ASN A 5 -6.24 -2.95 -25.88
N ALA A 6 -7.50 -3.05 -25.47
CA ALA A 6 -7.89 -3.57 -24.18
C ALA A 6 -8.88 -4.72 -24.30
N ARG A 7 -8.78 -5.67 -23.38
CA ARG A 7 -9.84 -6.63 -23.10
C ARG A 7 -10.43 -6.33 -21.73
N ILE A 8 -11.71 -5.97 -21.68
CA ILE A 8 -12.42 -5.69 -20.44
C ILE A 8 -13.40 -6.83 -20.20
N THR A 9 -13.30 -7.46 -19.04
CA THR A 9 -14.19 -8.57 -18.62
C THR A 9 -14.74 -8.29 -17.24
N PRO A 10 -16.06 -8.41 -17.02
CA PRO A 10 -16.64 -8.17 -15.72
C PRO A 10 -16.40 -9.37 -14.81
N ILE A 11 -15.99 -9.12 -13.56
CA ILE A 11 -16.00 -10.13 -12.49
C ILE A 11 -17.30 -9.91 -11.73
N VAL A 12 -18.36 -10.59 -12.15
CA VAL A 12 -19.67 -10.53 -11.48
C VAL A 12 -19.88 -11.84 -10.72
N GLU A 13 -20.15 -11.74 -9.41
CA GLU A 13 -20.59 -12.89 -8.60
C GLU A 13 -22.08 -13.24 -8.87
N GLU A 14 -22.82 -12.30 -9.47
CA GLU A 14 -24.27 -12.40 -9.73
C GLU A 14 -24.60 -12.29 -11.23
N THR A 15 -25.70 -12.91 -11.65
CA THR A 15 -26.14 -12.97 -13.05
C THR A 15 -26.72 -11.65 -13.61
N GLN A 16 -27.00 -10.65 -12.75
CA GLN A 16 -27.59 -9.36 -13.14
C GLN A 16 -27.03 -8.22 -12.27
N VAL A 17 -26.73 -7.06 -12.88
CA VAL A 17 -26.25 -5.88 -12.15
C VAL A 17 -27.44 -4.97 -11.85
N ILE A 18 -27.79 -4.83 -10.57
CA ILE A 18 -28.94 -4.04 -10.12
C ILE A 18 -28.43 -2.77 -9.41
N THR A 19 -29.01 -1.62 -9.73
CA THR A 19 -28.71 -0.35 -9.02
C THR A 19 -29.95 0.51 -8.83
N THR A 20 -29.86 1.47 -7.91
CA THR A 20 -30.90 2.49 -7.69
C THR A 20 -30.45 3.79 -8.36
N SER A 21 -31.34 4.41 -9.14
CA SER A 21 -31.04 5.68 -9.81
C SER A 21 -30.57 6.75 -8.81
N GLY A 22 -29.43 7.37 -9.07
CA GLY A 22 -28.81 8.39 -8.22
C GLY A 22 -27.96 7.86 -7.06
N ARG A 23 -27.92 6.54 -6.85
CA ARG A 23 -27.04 5.91 -5.84
C ARG A 23 -25.70 5.51 -6.46
N MET A 24 -24.63 5.65 -5.68
CA MET A 24 -23.31 5.17 -6.08
C MET A 24 -23.23 3.66 -5.86
N SER A 25 -22.93 2.94 -6.93
CA SER A 25 -22.67 1.50 -6.95
C SER A 25 -21.25 1.24 -7.45
N SER A 26 -20.76 0.01 -7.29
CA SER A 26 -19.43 -0.39 -7.77
C SER A 26 -19.50 -1.70 -8.54
N ILE A 27 -18.66 -1.83 -9.57
CA ILE A 27 -18.45 -3.08 -10.32
C ILE A 27 -16.95 -3.39 -10.42
N SER A 28 -16.59 -4.66 -10.33
CA SER A 28 -15.21 -5.11 -10.49
C SER A 28 -14.96 -5.55 -11.92
N LEU A 29 -14.00 -4.91 -12.60
CA LEU A 29 -13.64 -5.20 -13.99
C LEU A 29 -12.21 -5.71 -14.07
N LEU A 30 -12.01 -6.86 -14.70
CA LEU A 30 -10.69 -7.34 -15.10
C LEU A 30 -10.34 -6.74 -16.44
N ILE A 31 -9.31 -5.89 -16.44
CA ILE A 31 -8.82 -5.17 -17.61
C ILE A 31 -7.48 -5.77 -18.00
N THR A 32 -7.35 -6.21 -19.25
CA THR A 32 -6.10 -6.74 -19.80
C THR A 32 -5.56 -5.83 -20.89
N ASN A 33 -4.29 -5.46 -20.80
CA ASN A 33 -3.59 -4.80 -21.89
C ASN A 33 -3.20 -5.82 -22.96
N ILE A 34 -3.83 -5.73 -24.12
CA ILE A 34 -3.54 -6.56 -25.30
C ILE A 34 -2.93 -5.73 -26.44
N GLY A 35 -2.53 -4.49 -26.14
CA GLY A 35 -1.78 -3.61 -27.04
C GLY A 35 -0.27 -3.81 -26.91
N GLU A 36 0.49 -2.92 -27.54
CA GLU A 36 1.96 -2.96 -27.56
C GLU A 36 2.60 -1.91 -26.62
N GLU A 37 1.81 -0.92 -26.18
CA GLU A 37 2.28 0.17 -25.33
C GLU A 37 1.90 -0.04 -23.85
N VAL A 38 2.74 0.49 -22.96
CA VAL A 38 2.43 0.57 -21.53
C VAL A 38 1.38 1.65 -21.29
N TRP A 39 0.34 1.34 -20.54
CA TRP A 39 -0.68 2.33 -20.19
C TRP A 39 -0.29 3.10 -18.95
N TYR A 40 -0.11 4.41 -19.08
CA TYR A 40 0.31 5.26 -17.98
C TYR A 40 -0.92 5.83 -17.24
N ALA A 41 -1.28 5.20 -16.13
CA ALA A 41 -2.48 5.52 -15.35
C ALA A 41 -2.48 6.90 -14.67
N TYR A 42 -1.29 7.44 -14.40
CA TYR A 42 -1.12 8.73 -13.73
C TYR A 42 -0.20 9.68 -14.50
N ASN A 43 -0.13 9.54 -15.82
CA ASN A 43 0.48 10.57 -16.66
C ASN A 43 -0.20 11.94 -16.37
N LYS A 44 0.59 13.02 -16.29
CA LYS A 44 0.06 14.37 -15.99
C LYS A 44 -0.80 14.95 -17.12
N ASP A 45 -0.42 14.67 -18.36
CA ASP A 45 -1.06 15.26 -19.54
C ASP A 45 -2.18 14.35 -20.05
N HIS A 46 -1.90 13.05 -20.14
CA HIS A 46 -2.79 12.08 -20.80
C HIS A 46 -2.89 10.75 -20.04
N PRO A 47 -3.45 10.73 -18.81
CA PRO A 47 -3.61 9.51 -18.04
C PRO A 47 -4.56 8.53 -18.72
N VAL A 48 -4.24 7.24 -18.64
CA VAL A 48 -5.17 6.17 -19.06
C VAL A 48 -6.12 5.85 -17.91
N LEU A 49 -7.42 6.05 -18.13
CA LEU A 49 -8.50 5.85 -17.17
C LEU A 49 -9.51 4.86 -17.73
N ILE A 50 -10.30 4.22 -16.87
CA ILE A 50 -11.50 3.51 -17.30
C ILE A 50 -12.73 4.38 -17.03
N GLY A 51 -13.59 4.54 -18.04
CA GLY A 51 -14.84 5.27 -17.93
C GLY A 51 -16.01 4.41 -18.40
N TYR A 52 -17.20 4.95 -18.21
CA TYR A 52 -18.41 4.41 -18.79
C TYR A 52 -19.26 5.51 -19.41
N HIS A 53 -20.10 5.14 -20.36
CA HIS A 53 -21.17 5.98 -20.85
C HIS A 53 -22.44 5.16 -21.05
N TYR A 54 -23.58 5.83 -20.95
CA TYR A 54 -24.89 5.21 -21.16
C TYR A 54 -25.83 6.20 -21.84
N LYS A 55 -26.92 5.70 -22.44
CA LYS A 55 -27.98 6.54 -23.01
C LYS A 55 -29.06 6.79 -21.97
N ASN A 56 -29.44 8.05 -21.78
CA ASN A 56 -30.57 8.39 -20.93
C ASN A 56 -31.92 8.19 -21.65
N ASP A 57 -33.00 8.46 -20.93
CA ASP A 57 -34.40 8.40 -21.40
C ASP A 57 -34.68 9.26 -22.65
N LYS A 58 -33.86 10.27 -22.92
CA LYS A 58 -33.95 11.15 -24.09
C LYS A 58 -33.01 10.75 -25.23
N GLY A 59 -32.31 9.62 -25.10
CA GLY A 59 -31.34 9.13 -26.08
C GLY A 59 -30.01 9.89 -26.11
N ALA A 60 -29.78 10.82 -25.18
CA ALA A 60 -28.51 11.51 -25.05
C ALA A 60 -27.48 10.60 -24.37
N VAL A 61 -26.25 10.59 -24.89
CA VAL A 61 -25.12 9.86 -24.29
C VAL A 61 -24.62 10.67 -23.10
N ILE A 62 -24.64 10.05 -21.92
CA ILE A 62 -24.12 10.59 -20.68
C ILE A 62 -22.80 9.90 -20.37
N GLU A 63 -21.73 10.68 -20.28
CA GLU A 63 -20.45 10.20 -19.77
C GLU A 63 -20.47 10.15 -18.24
N GLY A 64 -19.98 9.02 -17.72
CA GLY A 64 -19.91 8.70 -16.32
C GLY A 64 -18.62 9.17 -15.65
N MET A 65 -18.44 8.72 -14.41
CA MET A 65 -17.21 8.96 -13.66
C MET A 65 -16.04 8.18 -14.27
N ARG A 66 -14.86 8.81 -14.28
CA ARG A 66 -13.61 8.14 -14.62
C ARG A 66 -13.04 7.47 -13.37
N THR A 67 -12.66 6.20 -13.48
CA THR A 67 -11.88 5.48 -12.47
C THR A 67 -10.43 5.40 -12.94
N LYS A 68 -9.51 5.86 -12.09
CA LYS A 68 -8.08 5.70 -12.37
C LYS A 68 -7.70 4.24 -12.35
N LEU A 69 -6.90 3.84 -13.34
CA LEU A 69 -6.18 2.58 -13.23
C LEU A 69 -5.21 2.67 -12.03
N PRO A 70 -4.97 1.56 -11.32
CA PRO A 70 -4.23 1.61 -10.07
C PRO A 70 -2.72 1.73 -10.24
N TYR A 71 -2.21 1.36 -11.42
CA TYR A 71 -0.80 1.42 -11.74
C TYR A 71 -0.63 1.33 -13.26
N ASN A 72 0.60 1.47 -13.76
CA ASN A 72 0.84 1.44 -15.19
C ASN A 72 0.72 -0.01 -15.69
N ILE A 73 -0.09 -0.25 -16.71
CA ILE A 73 -0.40 -1.62 -17.15
C ILE A 73 0.47 -1.96 -18.36
N ALA A 74 1.39 -2.90 -18.20
CA ALA A 74 2.26 -3.34 -19.29
C ALA A 74 1.52 -4.23 -20.31
N PRO A 75 2.00 -4.34 -21.57
CA PRO A 75 1.49 -5.30 -22.53
C PRO A 75 1.41 -6.72 -21.96
N GLY A 76 0.27 -7.38 -22.15
CA GLY A 76 -0.03 -8.71 -21.62
C GLY A 76 -0.48 -8.76 -20.15
N GLU A 77 -0.40 -7.64 -19.42
CA GLU A 77 -0.80 -7.60 -18.00
C GLU A 77 -2.31 -7.45 -17.83
N SER A 78 -2.87 -8.15 -16.85
CA SER A 78 -4.25 -7.99 -16.39
C SER A 78 -4.31 -7.33 -15.01
N VAL A 79 -5.27 -6.44 -14.81
CA VAL A 79 -5.51 -5.72 -13.56
C VAL A 79 -6.99 -5.74 -13.20
N LEU A 80 -7.29 -5.96 -11.93
CA LEU A 80 -8.65 -5.86 -11.40
C LEU A 80 -8.91 -4.44 -10.92
N VAL A 81 -9.96 -3.80 -11.41
CA VAL A 81 -10.31 -2.42 -11.06
C VAL A 81 -11.74 -2.36 -10.54
N LYS A 82 -11.90 -1.89 -9.30
CA LYS A 82 -13.22 -1.61 -8.71
C LYS A 82 -13.70 -0.23 -9.16
N CYS A 83 -14.62 -0.21 -10.12
CA CYS A 83 -15.11 0.99 -10.75
C CYS A 83 -16.41 1.45 -10.09
N ASN A 84 -16.43 2.69 -9.60
CA ASN A 84 -17.64 3.29 -9.05
C ASN A 84 -18.46 3.96 -10.16
N TYR A 85 -19.78 3.76 -10.14
CA TYR A 85 -20.69 4.33 -11.11
C TYR A 85 -21.96 4.87 -10.44
N ILE A 86 -22.59 5.86 -11.08
CA ILE A 86 -23.87 6.45 -10.69
C ILE A 86 -24.66 6.63 -11.98
N VAL A 87 -25.89 6.14 -11.98
CA VAL A 87 -26.80 6.26 -13.12
C VAL A 87 -27.94 7.20 -12.74
N TYR A 88 -28.25 8.15 -13.62
CA TYR A 88 -29.43 9.01 -13.51
C TYR A 88 -30.33 8.74 -14.71
N SER A 89 -31.28 7.83 -14.55
CA SER A 89 -32.21 7.47 -15.62
C SER A 89 -33.58 7.08 -15.05
N LYS A 90 -34.63 7.35 -15.83
CA LYS A 90 -36.01 6.95 -15.53
C LYS A 90 -36.39 5.62 -16.20
N LEU A 91 -35.49 5.05 -17.00
CA LEU A 91 -35.67 3.75 -17.63
C LEU A 91 -35.58 2.63 -16.58
N ASP A 92 -36.20 1.48 -16.87
CA ASP A 92 -36.15 0.32 -15.98
C ASP A 92 -34.86 -0.50 -16.16
N SER A 93 -34.19 -0.37 -17.30
CA SER A 93 -32.85 -0.91 -17.56
C SER A 93 -32.08 -0.01 -18.52
N ILE A 94 -30.75 -0.03 -18.41
CA ILE A 94 -29.85 0.69 -19.31
C ILE A 94 -28.64 -0.17 -19.69
N ASP A 95 -28.12 0.05 -20.89
CA ASP A 95 -26.83 -0.50 -21.28
C ASP A 95 -25.72 0.50 -20.94
N MET A 96 -24.80 0.07 -20.07
CA MET A 96 -23.59 0.79 -19.74
C MET A 96 -22.42 0.25 -20.55
N GLU A 97 -21.83 1.10 -21.38
CA GLU A 97 -20.65 0.79 -22.15
C GLU A 97 -19.41 1.27 -21.39
N TRP A 98 -18.53 0.35 -21.04
CA TRP A 98 -17.25 0.56 -20.36
C TRP A 98 -16.12 0.53 -21.37
N ASP A 99 -15.27 1.55 -21.34
CA ASP A 99 -14.11 1.66 -22.22
C ASP A 99 -12.96 2.40 -21.52
N LEU A 100 -11.74 2.14 -21.96
CA LEU A 100 -10.58 2.92 -21.54
C LEU A 100 -10.53 4.24 -22.32
N VAL A 101 -10.02 5.26 -21.68
CA VAL A 101 -9.79 6.57 -22.28
C VAL A 101 -8.37 7.00 -21.98
N ARG A 102 -7.71 7.58 -22.98
CA ARG A 102 -6.53 8.41 -22.75
C ARG A 102 -7.03 9.84 -22.61
N GLU A 103 -7.07 10.33 -21.38
CA GLU A 103 -7.72 11.61 -21.06
C GLU A 103 -7.07 12.75 -21.88
N GLY A 104 -7.90 13.62 -22.46
CA GLY A 104 -7.44 14.68 -23.36
C GLY A 104 -7.16 14.26 -24.81
N ASP A 105 -7.10 12.96 -25.12
CA ASP A 105 -6.90 12.45 -26.47
C ASP A 105 -8.16 11.79 -27.04
N SER A 106 -8.37 10.51 -26.74
CA SER A 106 -9.54 9.77 -27.21
C SER A 106 -9.76 8.46 -26.45
N TRP A 107 -10.97 7.93 -26.61
CA TRP A 107 -11.37 6.60 -26.14
C TRP A 107 -10.62 5.50 -26.90
N PHE A 108 -10.38 4.37 -26.24
CA PHE A 108 -9.67 3.23 -26.81
C PHE A 108 -10.41 2.65 -28.01
N LYS A 109 -11.74 2.72 -27.99
CA LYS A 109 -12.58 2.39 -29.14
C LYS A 109 -12.22 3.15 -30.42
N SER A 110 -11.76 4.39 -30.32
CA SER A 110 -11.29 5.16 -31.49
C SER A 110 -10.01 4.61 -32.11
N TYR A 111 -9.22 3.86 -31.35
CA TYR A 111 -8.03 3.14 -31.83
C TYR A 111 -8.37 1.73 -32.32
N GLY A 112 -9.63 1.30 -32.25
CA GLY A 112 -10.09 -0.04 -32.67
C GLY A 112 -10.16 -1.07 -31.55
N SER A 113 -10.06 -0.65 -30.27
CA SER A 113 -10.30 -1.53 -29.12
C SER A 113 -11.78 -1.85 -28.95
N ASP A 114 -12.08 -3.05 -28.45
CA ASP A 114 -13.44 -3.40 -28.06
C ASP A 114 -13.80 -2.77 -26.70
N SER A 115 -15.05 -2.31 -26.57
CA SER A 115 -15.65 -1.86 -25.31
C SER A 115 -16.53 -2.95 -24.72
N LEU A 116 -16.77 -2.89 -23.41
CA LEU A 116 -17.62 -3.84 -22.69
C LEU A 116 -18.99 -3.25 -22.42
N ILE A 117 -20.06 -3.88 -22.91
CA ILE A 117 -21.44 -3.46 -22.63
C ILE A 117 -22.01 -4.33 -21.52
N ILE A 118 -22.56 -3.69 -20.48
CA ILE A 118 -23.20 -4.35 -19.33
C ILE A 118 -24.61 -3.77 -19.18
N GLY A 119 -25.62 -4.64 -19.20
CA GLY A 119 -26.98 -4.27 -18.86
C GLY A 119 -27.13 -4.06 -17.35
N VAL A 120 -27.67 -2.91 -16.96
CA VAL A 120 -27.91 -2.52 -15.57
C VAL A 120 -29.40 -2.27 -15.36
N ASP A 121 -30.00 -3.05 -14.46
CA ASP A 121 -31.41 -2.91 -14.08
C ASP A 121 -31.56 -1.84 -13.00
N LEU A 122 -32.50 -0.91 -13.23
CA LEU A 122 -32.76 0.23 -12.37
C LEU A 122 -34.00 -0.03 -11.52
N THR A 123 -33.81 -0.15 -10.22
CA THR A 123 -34.94 -0.20 -9.27
C THR A 123 -35.43 1.21 -8.99
N LYS A 124 -36.73 1.48 -9.19
CA LYS A 124 -37.38 2.71 -8.71
C LYS A 124 -37.39 2.69 -7.19
N ASP A 125 -37.05 3.82 -6.59
CA ASP A 125 -37.02 4.06 -5.15
C ASP A 125 -38.30 3.54 -4.46
N SER A 126 -38.27 2.30 -3.99
CA SER A 126 -39.11 1.84 -2.90
C SER A 126 -38.43 2.30 -1.61
N SER A 127 -38.62 3.57 -1.30
CA SER A 127 -38.48 4.04 0.08
C SER A 127 -39.42 3.19 0.94
N ASN A 128 -38.82 2.28 1.73
CA ASN A 128 -39.37 1.46 2.82
C ASN A 128 -39.16 -0.07 2.72
N ALA A 129 -37.98 -0.53 2.28
CA ALA A 129 -37.57 -1.90 2.57
C ALA A 129 -36.04 -1.99 2.70
N GLU A 130 -35.53 -1.67 3.89
CA GLU A 130 -34.28 -2.19 4.52
C GLU A 130 -33.84 -1.32 5.72
N GLU A 131 -34.79 -0.77 6.48
CA GLU A 131 -34.59 -0.58 7.92
C GLU A 131 -35.22 -1.78 8.61
N ASN A 132 -34.43 -2.84 8.84
CA ASN A 132 -34.51 -3.73 10.00
C ASN A 132 -33.73 -5.02 9.73
N GLY A 133 -32.51 -5.05 10.24
CA GLY A 133 -31.63 -6.21 10.18
C GLY A 133 -30.18 -5.76 10.11
N VAL A 134 -29.67 -5.10 11.17
CA VAL A 134 -28.22 -5.11 11.35
C VAL A 134 -27.86 -6.57 11.51
N ASP A 135 -27.18 -7.14 10.51
CA ASP A 135 -26.64 -8.48 10.60
C ASP A 135 -25.83 -8.56 11.91
N GLN A 136 -26.29 -9.40 12.84
CA GLN A 136 -25.70 -9.52 14.18
C GLN A 136 -24.23 -9.97 14.10
N ASN A 137 -23.79 -10.40 12.93
CA ASN A 137 -22.45 -10.85 12.62
C ASN A 137 -21.45 -9.72 12.28
N LEU A 138 -21.88 -8.47 12.14
CA LEU A 138 -20.98 -7.34 11.84
C LEU A 138 -20.43 -6.70 13.13
N ALA A 139 -19.12 -6.48 13.17
CA ALA A 139 -18.42 -5.78 14.25
C ALA A 139 -18.36 -4.28 13.99
N ILE A 140 -18.02 -3.86 12.77
CA ILE A 140 -17.92 -2.45 12.35
C ILE A 140 -18.65 -2.23 11.04
N VAL A 141 -19.39 -1.13 10.97
CA VAL A 141 -20.06 -0.67 9.74
C VAL A 141 -19.70 0.79 9.50
N CYS A 142 -19.03 1.04 8.37
CA CYS A 142 -18.75 2.36 7.84
C CYS A 142 -19.50 2.53 6.52
N LYS A 143 -20.42 3.50 6.43
CA LYS A 143 -21.16 3.82 5.20
C LYS A 143 -20.98 5.30 4.85
N GLY A 144 -20.33 5.57 3.73
CA GLY A 144 -20.09 6.91 3.20
C GLY A 144 -19.33 7.85 4.12
N LEU A 145 -18.41 7.30 4.92
CA LEU A 145 -17.68 8.03 5.94
C LEU A 145 -16.81 9.12 5.31
N SER A 146 -17.07 10.37 5.66
CA SER A 146 -16.30 11.51 5.17
C SER A 146 -15.86 12.43 6.30
N LYS A 147 -14.65 12.98 6.17
CA LYS A 147 -14.07 13.90 7.15
C LYS A 147 -13.43 15.10 6.48
N LYS A 148 -13.91 16.27 6.87
CA LYS A 148 -13.42 17.57 6.43
C LYS A 148 -12.73 18.31 7.56
N PHE A 149 -11.61 18.94 7.25
CA PHE A 149 -10.85 19.85 8.10
C PHE A 149 -10.84 21.26 7.53
N LYS A 150 -10.75 22.24 8.43
CA LYS A 150 -10.51 23.64 8.07
C LYS A 150 -9.01 23.93 8.22
N LEU A 151 -8.33 24.19 7.11
CA LEU A 151 -6.93 24.62 7.09
C LEU A 151 -6.88 26.15 7.14
N TYR A 152 -6.21 26.70 8.14
CA TYR A 152 -5.97 28.14 8.26
C TYR A 152 -4.51 28.39 7.90
N SER A 153 -4.25 29.35 7.01
CA SER A 153 -2.87 29.71 6.63
C SER A 153 -2.08 30.34 7.78
N GLN A 154 -2.76 31.01 8.72
CA GLN A 154 -2.19 31.63 9.90
C GLN A 154 -3.19 31.61 11.07
N ASN A 155 -2.69 31.63 12.31
CA ASN A 155 -3.55 31.69 13.50
C ASN A 155 -4.43 32.97 13.56
N SER A 156 -3.97 34.08 12.97
CA SER A 156 -4.73 35.32 12.83
C SER A 156 -5.97 35.16 11.94
N ALA A 157 -5.91 34.30 10.92
CA ALA A 157 -7.05 33.99 10.05
C ALA A 157 -8.18 33.29 10.82
N LYS A 158 -7.83 32.45 11.79
CA LYS A 158 -8.79 31.77 12.68
C LYS A 158 -9.52 32.77 13.58
N LEU A 159 -8.80 33.75 14.14
CA LEU A 159 -9.40 34.83 14.95
C LEU A 159 -10.31 35.73 14.11
N ILE A 160 -9.90 36.13 12.91
CA ILE A 160 -10.73 36.95 12.01
C ILE A 160 -12.03 36.24 11.63
N GLU A 161 -11.97 34.94 11.33
CA GLU A 161 -13.17 34.15 11.03
C GLU A 161 -14.08 34.02 12.26
N LEU A 162 -13.51 33.90 13.47
CA LEU A 162 -14.26 33.84 14.72
C LEU A 162 -14.97 35.18 15.03
N PHE A 163 -14.25 36.30 14.91
CA PHE A 163 -14.77 37.64 15.18
C PHE A 163 -15.74 38.15 14.11
N SER A 164 -15.62 37.66 12.88
CA SER A 164 -16.60 37.92 11.82
C SER A 164 -17.80 36.97 11.86
N ALA A 165 -17.96 36.17 12.93
CA ALA A 165 -19.03 35.18 13.06
C ALA A 165 -19.18 34.26 11.83
N GLY A 166 -18.06 33.95 11.15
CA GLY A 166 -18.04 33.11 9.95
C GLY A 166 -18.45 33.80 8.65
N ILE A 167 -18.70 35.12 8.64
CA ILE A 167 -19.02 35.89 7.43
C ILE A 167 -17.80 35.94 6.49
N VAL A 168 -16.60 36.08 7.04
CA VAL A 168 -15.35 36.05 6.27
C VAL A 168 -14.68 34.69 6.48
N LYS A 169 -14.85 33.78 5.51
CA LYS A 169 -14.16 32.49 5.50
C LYS A 169 -12.70 32.70 5.11
N LYS A 170 -11.78 32.49 6.05
CA LYS A 170 -10.32 32.50 5.79
C LYS A 170 -9.68 31.12 5.92
N HIS A 171 -10.48 30.05 5.92
CA HIS A 171 -10.00 28.68 5.85
C HIS A 171 -10.13 28.11 4.44
N GLN A 172 -9.19 27.23 4.09
CA GLN A 172 -9.35 26.28 3.01
C GLN A 172 -9.94 24.98 3.56
N GLU A 173 -10.74 24.31 2.74
CA GLU A 173 -11.37 23.05 3.10
C GLU A 173 -10.51 21.89 2.64
N PHE A 174 -10.15 21.00 3.56
CA PHE A 174 -9.36 19.80 3.26
C PHE A 174 -10.15 18.55 3.60
N TRP A 175 -10.39 17.71 2.60
CA TRP A 175 -11.07 16.44 2.75
C TRP A 175 -10.06 15.33 3.01
N ALA A 176 -9.96 14.90 4.26
CA ALA A 176 -9.07 13.82 4.67
C ALA A 176 -9.65 12.43 4.40
N LEU A 177 -10.99 12.30 4.42
CA LEU A 177 -11.72 11.09 4.04
C LEU A 177 -12.90 11.47 3.16
N LYS A 178 -13.12 10.69 2.09
CA LYS A 178 -14.10 10.94 1.03
C LYS A 178 -14.92 9.68 0.78
N ASN A 179 -16.17 9.67 1.24
CA ASN A 179 -17.17 8.63 0.98
C ASN A 179 -16.69 7.19 1.24
N LEU A 180 -15.98 6.96 2.34
CA LEU A 180 -15.34 5.69 2.62
C LEU A 180 -16.35 4.69 3.20
N SER A 181 -16.51 3.52 2.56
CA SER A 181 -17.47 2.49 2.97
C SER A 181 -16.80 1.12 3.06
N PHE A 182 -16.93 0.46 4.21
CA PHE A 182 -16.48 -0.93 4.44
C PHE A 182 -17.19 -1.50 5.67
N GLU A 183 -17.23 -2.83 5.75
CA GLU A 183 -17.86 -3.56 6.84
C GLU A 183 -16.91 -4.66 7.32
N VAL A 184 -16.79 -4.84 8.64
CA VAL A 184 -15.90 -5.86 9.25
C VAL A 184 -16.75 -6.85 10.03
N LYS A 185 -16.57 -8.14 9.77
CA LYS A 185 -17.28 -9.23 10.45
C LYS A 185 -16.69 -9.48 11.84
N LYS A 186 -17.47 -10.03 12.75
CA LYS A 186 -16.98 -10.47 14.06
C LYS A 186 -15.96 -11.58 13.90
N GLY A 187 -14.83 -11.46 14.59
CA GLY A 187 -13.72 -12.43 14.53
C GLY A 187 -12.85 -12.35 13.28
N GLU A 188 -13.11 -11.38 12.40
CA GLU A 188 -12.28 -11.09 11.24
C GLU A 188 -11.11 -10.18 11.64
N THR A 189 -9.92 -10.45 11.08
CA THR A 189 -8.81 -9.50 11.11
C THR A 189 -8.80 -8.69 9.81
N TYR A 190 -9.17 -7.42 9.91
CA TYR A 190 -9.27 -6.50 8.78
C TYR A 190 -8.07 -5.54 8.74
N GLY A 191 -7.31 -5.58 7.65
CA GLY A 191 -6.17 -4.70 7.42
C GLY A 191 -6.56 -3.39 6.73
N ILE A 192 -5.90 -2.29 7.08
CA ILE A 192 -5.98 -1.02 6.35
C ILE A 192 -4.58 -0.57 6.00
N ILE A 193 -4.30 -0.46 4.70
CA ILE A 193 -3.01 -0.02 4.17
C ILE A 193 -3.17 1.20 3.27
N GLY A 194 -2.09 1.91 2.99
CA GLY A 194 -2.11 3.13 2.19
C GLY A 194 -0.84 3.96 2.35
N PHE A 195 -0.59 4.90 1.44
CA PHE A 195 0.56 5.81 1.55
C PHE A 195 0.43 6.79 2.73
N ASN A 196 1.53 7.46 3.07
CA ASN A 196 1.49 8.56 4.02
C ASN A 196 0.60 9.68 3.50
N GLY A 197 -0.22 10.26 4.38
CA GLY A 197 -1.19 11.27 4.00
C GLY A 197 -2.47 10.76 3.34
N SER A 198 -2.66 9.44 3.16
CA SER A 198 -3.88 8.90 2.52
C SER A 198 -5.15 8.99 3.38
N GLY A 199 -5.03 9.34 4.66
CA GLY A 199 -6.18 9.46 5.58
C GLY A 199 -6.25 8.39 6.67
N LYS A 200 -5.34 7.39 6.70
CA LYS A 200 -5.30 6.29 7.69
C LYS A 200 -5.44 6.77 9.14
N SER A 201 -4.59 7.69 9.59
CA SER A 201 -4.62 8.20 10.97
C SER A 201 -5.92 8.95 11.28
N THR A 202 -6.54 9.58 10.27
CA THR A 202 -7.86 10.24 10.44
C THR A 202 -8.97 9.19 10.60
N LEU A 203 -8.95 8.14 9.78
CA LEU A 203 -9.88 7.02 9.90
C LEU A 203 -9.73 6.34 11.26
N LEU A 204 -8.49 6.08 11.67
CA LEU A 204 -8.17 5.52 12.97
C LEU A 204 -8.71 6.33 14.13
N SER A 205 -8.55 7.66 14.12
CA SER A 205 -9.15 8.51 15.16
C SER A 205 -10.68 8.42 15.20
N ILE A 206 -11.33 8.19 14.05
CA ILE A 206 -12.79 8.02 13.98
C ILE A 206 -13.18 6.64 14.51
N LEU A 207 -12.50 5.58 14.10
CA LEU A 207 -12.73 4.22 14.59
C LEU A 207 -12.50 4.12 16.10
N ALA A 208 -11.48 4.81 16.62
CA ALA A 208 -11.19 4.92 18.05
C ALA A 208 -12.14 5.86 18.80
N GLN A 209 -13.09 6.50 18.12
CA GLN A 209 -14.06 7.45 18.68
C GLN A 209 -13.44 8.72 19.31
N THR A 210 -12.17 9.02 19.02
CA THR A 210 -11.51 10.25 19.48
C THR A 210 -11.81 11.44 18.58
N LYS A 211 -12.28 11.20 17.34
CA LYS A 211 -12.76 12.24 16.43
C LYS A 211 -14.11 11.88 15.81
N GLN A 212 -14.98 12.87 15.70
CA GLN A 212 -16.24 12.71 14.97
C GLN A 212 -16.03 12.86 13.45
N HIS A 213 -16.70 12.00 12.66
CA HIS A 213 -16.90 12.19 11.22
C HIS A 213 -17.74 13.43 10.89
N THR A 214 -17.66 13.93 9.65
CA THR A 214 -18.47 15.06 9.15
C THR A 214 -19.75 14.56 8.45
N GLN A 215 -19.66 13.46 7.71
CA GLN A 215 -20.78 12.84 6.98
C GLN A 215 -20.63 11.31 7.01
N GLY A 216 -21.72 10.63 6.70
CA GLY A 216 -21.81 9.17 6.67
C GLY A 216 -22.31 8.59 8.00
N VAL A 217 -22.21 7.26 8.10
CA VAL A 217 -22.61 6.50 9.28
C VAL A 217 -21.45 5.64 9.74
N PHE A 218 -21.14 5.71 11.04
CA PHE A 218 -20.22 4.80 11.72
C PHE A 218 -20.95 4.12 12.87
N LYS A 219 -20.94 2.78 12.89
CA LYS A 219 -21.47 1.95 13.97
C LYS A 219 -20.46 0.88 14.36
N VAL A 220 -20.38 0.61 15.65
CA VAL A 220 -19.59 -0.49 16.22
C VAL A 220 -20.44 -1.32 17.17
N ASN A 221 -20.28 -2.63 17.09
CA ASN A 221 -20.96 -3.60 17.96
C ASN A 221 -19.94 -4.22 18.93
N GLY A 222 -19.83 -3.64 20.13
CA GLY A 222 -18.94 -4.12 21.20
C GLY A 222 -17.98 -3.05 21.72
N ARG A 223 -17.11 -3.45 22.64
CA ARG A 223 -16.07 -2.58 23.23
C ARG A 223 -14.87 -2.48 22.29
N ILE A 224 -14.51 -1.26 21.92
CA ILE A 224 -13.27 -0.96 21.18
C ILE A 224 -12.13 -0.70 22.17
N ALA A 225 -10.97 -1.31 21.91
CA ALA A 225 -9.70 -0.84 22.45
C ALA A 225 -8.79 -0.42 21.28
N ALA A 226 -8.25 0.80 21.34
CA ALA A 226 -7.36 1.34 20.32
C ALA A 226 -5.96 1.57 20.90
N LEU A 227 -4.93 1.02 20.24
CA LEU A 227 -3.52 1.19 20.61
C LEU A 227 -2.90 2.51 20.09
N LEU A 228 -3.71 3.33 19.43
CA LEU A 228 -3.32 4.62 18.85
C LEU A 228 -2.84 5.66 19.87
N GLU A 229 -3.39 5.56 21.07
CA GLU A 229 -3.13 6.47 22.18
C GLU A 229 -2.63 5.66 23.39
N LEU A 230 -1.68 4.75 23.15
CA LEU A 230 -1.04 3.95 24.19
C LEU A 230 -0.54 4.84 25.34
N GLY A 231 -1.20 4.72 26.50
CA GLY A 231 -0.88 5.48 27.70
C GLY A 231 -1.61 6.82 27.83
N ALA A 232 -2.49 7.19 26.89
CA ALA A 232 -3.41 8.31 27.11
C ALA A 232 -4.28 8.00 28.33
N GLY A 233 -4.18 8.87 29.34
CA GLY A 233 -4.78 8.65 30.65
C GLY A 233 -3.80 8.16 31.72
N PHE A 234 -2.53 7.88 31.40
CA PHE A 234 -1.51 7.65 32.43
C PHE A 234 -1.16 8.96 33.13
N HIS A 235 -1.31 8.97 34.45
CA HIS A 235 -0.92 10.06 35.31
C HIS A 235 0.56 9.90 35.73
N PRO A 236 1.45 10.86 35.41
CA PRO A 236 2.90 10.72 35.63
C PRO A 236 3.30 10.51 37.09
N GLU A 237 2.54 11.08 38.03
CA GLU A 237 2.79 10.97 39.47
C GLU A 237 2.30 9.64 40.09
N LEU A 238 1.45 8.89 39.39
CA LEU A 238 0.95 7.60 39.86
C LEU A 238 1.92 6.48 39.50
N THR A 239 1.94 5.43 40.31
CA THR A 239 2.70 4.20 40.02
C THR A 239 2.10 3.46 38.80
N GLY A 240 2.85 2.52 38.21
CA GLY A 240 2.33 1.67 37.15
C GLY A 240 1.05 0.93 37.58
N ARG A 241 1.06 0.33 38.77
CA ARG A 241 -0.12 -0.33 39.37
C ARG A 241 -1.33 0.61 39.48
N GLN A 242 -1.13 1.81 40.01
CA GLN A 242 -2.20 2.80 40.16
C GLN A 242 -2.71 3.27 38.78
N ASN A 243 -1.83 3.42 37.80
CA ASN A 243 -2.19 3.77 36.44
C ASN A 243 -3.03 2.68 35.74
N VAL A 244 -2.72 1.41 35.97
CA VAL A 244 -3.53 0.27 35.48
C VAL A 244 -4.95 0.34 36.03
N ILE A 245 -5.10 0.56 37.34
CA ILE A 245 -6.42 0.70 37.98
C ILE A 245 -7.13 1.95 37.43
N TYR A 246 -6.45 3.09 37.39
CA TYR A 246 -7.02 4.34 36.94
C TYR A 246 -7.51 4.26 35.49
N ASN A 247 -6.73 3.65 34.60
CA ASN A 247 -7.10 3.53 33.19
C ASN A 247 -8.17 2.48 32.94
N SER A 248 -8.32 1.47 33.83
CA SER A 248 -9.42 0.51 33.73
C SER A 248 -10.80 1.18 33.74
N TYR A 249 -10.94 2.31 34.46
CA TYR A 249 -12.18 3.10 34.46
C TYR A 249 -12.48 3.72 33.08
N LEU A 250 -11.45 4.13 32.34
CA LEU A 250 -11.61 4.65 30.97
C LEU A 250 -12.13 3.57 30.03
N TYR A 251 -11.76 2.31 30.27
CA TYR A 251 -12.28 1.16 29.53
C TYR A 251 -13.62 0.63 30.07
N SER A 252 -14.24 1.33 31.03
CA SER A 252 -15.47 0.89 31.71
C SER A 252 -15.35 -0.49 32.35
N ILE A 253 -14.18 -0.81 32.90
CA ILE A 253 -13.90 -2.03 33.64
C ILE A 253 -13.93 -1.73 35.15
N PRO A 254 -14.67 -2.52 35.95
CA PRO A 254 -14.63 -2.40 37.40
C PRO A 254 -13.24 -2.76 37.96
N SER A 255 -12.80 -2.04 38.99
CA SER A 255 -11.46 -2.21 39.60
C SER A 255 -11.21 -3.64 40.11
N HIS A 256 -12.24 -4.33 40.59
CA HIS A 256 -12.12 -5.70 41.08
C HIS A 256 -11.84 -6.72 39.95
N GLU A 257 -12.20 -6.41 38.70
CA GLU A 257 -11.93 -7.28 37.56
C GLU A 257 -10.49 -7.08 37.07
N ILE A 258 -10.02 -5.83 37.00
CA ILE A 258 -8.64 -5.54 36.61
C ILE A 258 -7.63 -6.01 37.66
N GLU A 259 -7.98 -5.96 38.95
CA GLU A 259 -7.14 -6.50 40.03
C GLU A 259 -6.84 -7.99 39.86
N LYS A 260 -7.81 -8.79 39.39
CA LYS A 260 -7.60 -10.21 39.08
C LYS A 260 -6.62 -10.42 37.93
N LYS A 261 -6.56 -9.48 36.98
CA LYS A 261 -5.68 -9.50 35.81
C LYS A 261 -4.33 -8.79 36.08
N MET A 262 -4.15 -8.18 37.24
CA MET A 262 -2.98 -7.35 37.59
C MET A 262 -1.65 -8.12 37.46
N GLY A 263 -1.63 -9.38 37.90
CA GLY A 263 -0.44 -10.25 37.78
C GLY A 263 -0.04 -10.49 36.33
N ALA A 264 -1.00 -10.84 35.47
CA ALA A 264 -0.78 -11.05 34.04
C ALA A 264 -0.32 -9.76 33.34
N ILE A 265 -0.90 -8.61 33.73
CA ILE A 265 -0.50 -7.29 33.19
C ILE A 265 0.96 -6.97 33.56
N GLN A 266 1.35 -7.20 34.82
CA GLN A 266 2.70 -6.96 35.29
C GLN A 266 3.72 -7.88 34.60
N GLU A 267 3.40 -9.18 34.48
CA GLU A 267 4.25 -10.18 33.82
C GLU A 267 4.43 -9.89 32.32
N PHE A 268 3.34 -9.54 31.63
CA PHE A 268 3.39 -9.23 30.21
C PHE A 268 4.18 -7.94 29.94
N ALA A 269 3.98 -6.89 30.74
CA ALA A 269 4.71 -5.63 30.61
C ALA A 269 6.23 -5.80 30.82
N ALA A 270 6.63 -6.79 31.65
CA ALA A 270 8.03 -7.13 31.93
C ALA A 270 8.89 -5.92 32.33
N ILE A 271 8.34 -5.04 33.18
CA ILE A 271 9.03 -3.83 33.70
C ILE A 271 9.62 -4.01 35.11
N GLY A 272 9.52 -5.21 35.68
CA GLY A 272 10.09 -5.55 36.99
C GLY A 272 9.60 -4.64 38.12
N ASP A 273 10.52 -4.28 39.03
CA ASP A 273 10.24 -3.45 40.21
C ASP A 273 9.76 -2.03 39.88
N PHE A 274 9.90 -1.59 38.63
CA PHE A 274 9.36 -0.29 38.22
C PHE A 274 7.83 -0.27 38.17
N PHE A 275 7.16 -1.42 38.17
CA PHE A 275 5.70 -1.50 38.21
C PHE A 275 5.08 -0.72 39.38
N ASP A 276 5.75 -0.72 40.53
CA ASP A 276 5.33 -0.01 41.74
C ASP A 276 6.04 1.35 41.91
N LYS A 277 6.73 1.86 40.87
CA LYS A 277 7.32 3.20 40.83
C LYS A 277 6.47 4.16 39.98
N PRO A 278 6.54 5.48 40.25
CA PRO A 278 5.84 6.50 39.46
C PRO A 278 6.18 6.44 37.96
N VAL A 279 5.18 6.56 37.10
CA VAL A 279 5.34 6.44 35.63
C VAL A 279 6.27 7.51 35.05
N LYS A 280 6.41 8.68 35.68
CA LYS A 280 7.41 9.69 35.28
C LYS A 280 8.87 9.20 35.31
N SER A 281 9.15 8.10 36.02
CA SER A 281 10.47 7.47 36.07
C SER A 281 10.70 6.43 34.96
N TYR A 282 9.69 6.17 34.13
CA TYR A 282 9.75 5.13 33.11
C TYR A 282 10.52 5.62 31.88
N SER A 283 11.24 4.71 31.24
CA SER A 283 11.65 4.94 29.86
C SER A 283 10.43 4.91 28.93
N SER A 284 10.56 5.48 27.73
CA SER A 284 9.52 5.41 26.69
C SER A 284 9.10 3.97 26.38
N GLY A 285 10.05 3.03 26.36
CA GLY A 285 9.77 1.61 26.16
C GLY A 285 8.94 1.00 27.29
N MET A 286 9.28 1.26 28.55
CA MET A 286 8.53 0.75 29.70
C MET A 286 7.09 1.31 29.74
N TYR A 287 6.95 2.59 29.41
CA TYR A 287 5.66 3.25 29.30
C TYR A 287 4.75 2.55 28.29
N VAL A 288 5.26 2.33 27.06
CA VAL A 288 4.51 1.67 25.99
C VAL A 288 4.20 0.21 26.34
N ARG A 289 5.15 -0.52 26.96
CA ARG A 289 4.90 -1.91 27.40
C ARG A 289 3.77 -2.01 28.41
N LEU A 290 3.72 -1.12 29.40
CA LEU A 290 2.63 -1.11 30.39
C LEU A 290 1.29 -0.74 29.74
N ALA A 291 1.27 0.29 28.88
CA ALA A 291 0.08 0.70 28.16
C ALA A 291 -0.48 -0.42 27.27
N PHE A 292 0.40 -1.12 26.56
CA PHE A 292 0.03 -2.22 25.68
C PHE A 292 -0.46 -3.42 26.50
N SER A 293 0.27 -3.76 27.57
CA SER A 293 -0.12 -4.81 28.50
C SER A 293 -1.52 -4.57 29.09
N LEU A 294 -1.85 -3.33 29.44
CA LEU A 294 -3.20 -3.00 29.87
C LEU A 294 -4.22 -3.22 28.74
N ALA A 295 -3.99 -2.64 27.56
CA ALA A 295 -4.94 -2.67 26.45
C ALA A 295 -5.33 -4.08 26.00
N ILE A 296 -4.39 -5.03 26.02
CA ILE A 296 -4.66 -6.44 25.66
C ILE A 296 -5.35 -7.24 26.78
N HIS A 297 -5.27 -6.81 28.05
CA HIS A 297 -5.92 -7.51 29.17
C HIS A 297 -7.32 -6.95 29.50
N VAL A 298 -7.71 -5.85 28.84
CA VAL A 298 -9.06 -5.25 28.89
C VAL A 298 -10.12 -6.14 28.20
N ASP A 299 -9.70 -7.17 27.47
CA ASP A 299 -10.57 -8.12 26.73
C ASP A 299 -11.57 -7.42 25.79
N PRO A 300 -11.08 -6.63 24.80
CA PRO A 300 -11.95 -5.93 23.86
C PRO A 300 -12.69 -6.88 22.90
N ASP A 301 -13.82 -6.42 22.35
CA ASP A 301 -14.51 -7.10 21.23
C ASP A 301 -13.87 -6.73 19.89
N VAL A 302 -13.37 -5.48 19.81
CA VAL A 302 -12.65 -4.94 18.65
C VAL A 302 -11.34 -4.33 19.13
N LEU A 303 -10.22 -4.86 18.63
CA LEU A 303 -8.89 -4.33 18.90
C LEU A 303 -8.36 -3.58 17.68
N ILE A 304 -8.09 -2.29 17.83
CA ILE A 304 -7.50 -1.45 16.78
C ILE A 304 -6.02 -1.27 17.07
N ILE A 305 -5.22 -1.65 16.08
CA ILE A 305 -3.77 -1.64 16.14
C ILE A 305 -3.28 -0.64 15.09
N ASP A 306 -2.53 0.36 15.53
CA ASP A 306 -1.70 1.19 14.65
C ASP A 306 -0.27 0.63 14.62
N GLU A 307 0.58 1.16 13.74
CA GLU A 307 2.01 0.81 13.51
C GLU A 307 2.89 0.67 14.78
N ALA A 308 2.34 0.96 15.96
CA ALA A 308 2.85 0.68 17.30
C ALA A 308 3.26 -0.78 17.57
N LEU A 309 2.92 -1.76 16.72
CA LEU A 309 3.48 -3.11 16.84
C LEU A 309 5.01 -3.14 16.74
N ALA A 310 5.61 -2.15 16.09
CA ALA A 310 7.05 -2.00 16.01
C ALA A 310 7.69 -1.46 17.31
N VAL A 311 6.89 -1.08 18.32
CA VAL A 311 7.43 -0.48 19.55
C VAL A 311 7.74 -1.56 20.59
N GLY A 312 9.03 -1.68 20.92
CA GLY A 312 9.54 -2.65 21.88
C GLY A 312 10.86 -3.26 21.42
N ASP A 313 11.41 -4.19 22.21
CA ASP A 313 12.47 -5.08 21.72
C ASP A 313 11.85 -6.28 21.00
N GLU A 314 12.67 -7.06 20.29
CA GLU A 314 12.24 -8.24 19.56
C GLU A 314 11.51 -9.26 20.47
N VAL A 315 11.93 -9.37 21.73
CA VAL A 315 11.30 -10.25 22.72
C VAL A 315 9.87 -9.80 23.03
N PHE A 316 9.65 -8.51 23.27
CA PHE A 316 8.32 -7.96 23.52
C PHE A 316 7.43 -8.04 22.26
N GLN A 317 7.98 -7.76 21.08
CA GLN A 317 7.23 -7.92 19.82
C GLN A 317 6.73 -9.36 19.64
N ARG A 318 7.56 -10.37 19.88
CA ARG A 318 7.13 -11.78 19.84
C ARG A 318 6.00 -12.10 20.82
N LYS A 319 6.02 -11.52 22.03
CA LYS A 319 4.92 -11.63 23.00
C LYS A 319 3.63 -11.00 22.46
N CYS A 320 3.72 -9.82 21.83
CA CYS A 320 2.59 -9.16 21.19
C CYS A 320 2.00 -10.02 20.07
N TYR A 321 2.83 -10.53 19.16
CA TYR A 321 2.40 -11.43 18.08
C TYR A 321 1.69 -12.68 18.61
N SER A 322 2.28 -13.35 19.61
CA SER A 322 1.67 -14.53 20.22
C SER A 322 0.29 -14.22 20.82
N LYS A 323 0.15 -13.03 21.43
CA LYS A 323 -1.13 -12.60 21.97
C LYS A 323 -2.15 -12.30 20.88
N PHE A 324 -1.76 -11.72 19.74
CA PHE A 324 -2.68 -11.50 18.62
C PHE A 324 -3.21 -12.79 18.02
N GLU A 325 -2.35 -13.81 17.87
CA GLU A 325 -2.79 -15.14 17.44
C GLU A 325 -3.80 -15.73 18.42
N GLU A 326 -3.60 -15.55 19.73
CA GLU A 326 -4.60 -15.93 20.75
C GLU A 326 -5.93 -15.16 20.58
N PHE A 327 -5.88 -13.85 20.37
CA PHE A 327 -7.09 -13.03 20.11
C PHE A 327 -7.84 -13.51 18.86
N LYS A 328 -7.11 -13.80 17.79
CA LYS A 328 -7.66 -14.35 16.55
C LYS A 328 -8.30 -15.71 16.79
N ALA A 329 -7.63 -16.61 17.53
CA ALA A 329 -8.16 -17.92 17.90
C ALA A 329 -9.42 -17.83 18.80
N LEU A 330 -9.52 -16.80 19.64
CA LEU A 330 -10.70 -16.52 20.45
C LEU A 330 -11.85 -15.85 19.66
N GLY A 331 -11.70 -15.63 18.35
CA GLY A 331 -12.74 -15.03 17.50
C GLY A 331 -12.97 -13.55 17.79
N LYS A 332 -11.95 -12.84 18.27
CA LYS A 332 -12.00 -11.39 18.51
C LYS A 332 -11.73 -10.64 17.20
N THR A 333 -12.35 -9.47 17.04
CA THR A 333 -12.19 -8.68 15.81
C THR A 333 -10.94 -7.81 15.93
N ILE A 334 -10.11 -7.79 14.89
CA ILE A 334 -8.88 -7.00 14.89
C ILE A 334 -8.88 -6.06 13.67
N ILE A 335 -8.60 -4.78 13.90
CA ILE A 335 -8.27 -3.85 12.82
C ILE A 335 -6.78 -3.58 12.89
N LEU A 336 -6.06 -3.96 11.84
CA LEU A 336 -4.63 -3.69 11.72
C LEU A 336 -4.39 -2.56 10.72
N VAL A 337 -3.79 -1.46 11.17
CA VAL A 337 -3.35 -0.39 10.29
C VAL A 337 -1.84 -0.33 10.30
N THR A 338 -1.26 -0.59 9.13
CA THR A 338 0.19 -0.69 9.01
C THR A 338 0.64 -0.43 7.58
N HIS A 339 1.90 -0.05 7.42
CA HIS A 339 2.61 -0.09 6.14
C HIS A 339 3.43 -1.39 5.97
N ASP A 340 3.53 -2.23 7.00
CA ASP A 340 4.23 -3.52 6.93
C ASP A 340 3.37 -4.57 6.23
N LEU A 341 3.72 -4.83 4.98
CA LEU A 341 3.04 -5.81 4.13
C LEU A 341 3.21 -7.25 4.59
N ASN A 342 4.27 -7.58 5.34
CA ASN A 342 4.47 -8.93 5.87
C ASN A 342 3.51 -9.20 7.03
N ALA A 343 3.35 -8.24 7.94
CA ALA A 343 2.36 -8.32 9.01
C ALA A 343 0.93 -8.45 8.43
N VAL A 344 0.63 -7.71 7.36
CA VAL A 344 -0.67 -7.80 6.67
C VAL A 344 -0.90 -9.19 6.08
N ARG A 345 0.08 -9.78 5.39
CA ARG A 345 -0.03 -11.15 4.84
C ARG A 345 -0.20 -12.20 5.94
N ALA A 346 0.49 -12.04 7.06
CA ALA A 346 0.48 -13.01 8.15
C ALA A 346 -0.81 -12.96 8.98
N LEU A 347 -1.30 -11.76 9.30
CA LEU A 347 -2.34 -11.56 10.31
C LEU A 347 -3.73 -11.33 9.72
N CYS A 348 -3.83 -10.64 8.58
CA CYS A 348 -5.11 -10.18 8.03
C CYS A 348 -5.78 -11.20 7.13
N ASP A 349 -7.10 -11.29 7.26
CA ASP A 349 -7.95 -12.11 6.39
C ASP A 349 -8.36 -11.31 5.16
N ARG A 350 -8.77 -10.05 5.37
CA ARG A 350 -9.15 -9.09 4.32
C ARG A 350 -8.50 -7.75 4.57
N VAL A 351 -8.23 -6.99 3.51
CA VAL A 351 -7.48 -5.74 3.59
C VAL A 351 -8.08 -4.70 2.66
N GLY A 352 -8.20 -3.46 3.12
CA GLY A 352 -8.56 -2.31 2.32
C GLY A 352 -7.38 -1.38 2.06
N ILE A 353 -7.26 -0.87 0.83
CA ILE A 353 -6.28 0.15 0.44
C ILE A 353 -6.94 1.52 0.42
N ILE A 354 -6.39 2.45 1.19
CA ILE A 354 -6.80 3.85 1.21
C ILE A 354 -5.81 4.71 0.43
N TYR A 355 -6.34 5.49 -0.51
CA TYR A 355 -5.61 6.49 -1.28
C TYR A 355 -6.42 7.79 -1.34
N ASP A 356 -5.78 8.93 -1.05
CA ASP A 356 -6.39 10.27 -1.08
C ASP A 356 -7.79 10.35 -0.40
N GLY A 357 -7.91 9.69 0.75
CA GLY A 357 -9.12 9.64 1.56
C GLY A 357 -10.20 8.67 1.10
N SER A 358 -9.96 7.89 0.04
CA SER A 358 -10.94 6.95 -0.53
C SER A 358 -10.44 5.50 -0.46
N LEU A 359 -11.36 4.54 -0.30
CA LEU A 359 -11.05 3.11 -0.42
C LEU A 359 -10.99 2.75 -1.90
N ILE A 360 -9.79 2.41 -2.40
CA ILE A 360 -9.56 2.16 -3.83
C ILE A 360 -9.57 0.69 -4.20
N PHE A 361 -9.29 -0.19 -3.25
CA PHE A 361 -9.29 -1.64 -3.46
C PHE A 361 -9.48 -2.35 -2.13
N GLU A 362 -10.15 -3.49 -2.17
CA GLU A 362 -10.40 -4.33 -1.01
C GLU A 362 -10.47 -5.78 -1.48
N GLY A 363 -9.87 -6.70 -0.73
CA GLY A 363 -9.80 -8.12 -1.08
C GLY A 363 -9.01 -8.92 -0.05
N SER A 364 -8.65 -10.15 -0.39
CA SER A 364 -7.81 -10.97 0.50
C SER A 364 -6.45 -10.31 0.73
N SER A 365 -5.80 -10.61 1.85
CA SER A 365 -4.50 -10.03 2.20
C SER A 365 -3.45 -10.23 1.10
N ASN A 366 -3.42 -11.39 0.45
CA ASN A 366 -2.47 -11.66 -0.65
C ASN A 366 -2.74 -10.83 -1.91
N GLU A 367 -4.01 -10.75 -2.34
CA GLU A 367 -4.40 -9.96 -3.52
C GLU A 367 -4.09 -8.47 -3.30
N VAL A 368 -4.46 -7.97 -2.13
CA VAL A 368 -4.32 -6.55 -1.77
C VAL A 368 -2.85 -6.18 -1.63
N VAL A 369 -2.04 -7.02 -0.99
CA VAL A 369 -0.60 -6.75 -0.87
C VAL A 369 0.06 -6.75 -2.24
N ASN A 370 -0.25 -7.72 -3.11
CA ASN A 370 0.30 -7.75 -4.47
C ASN A 370 -0.13 -6.52 -5.28
N TYR A 371 -1.38 -6.08 -5.14
CA TYR A 371 -1.90 -4.88 -5.79
C TYR A 371 -1.22 -3.61 -5.27
N TYR A 372 -1.11 -3.46 -3.94
CA TYR A 372 -0.45 -2.32 -3.31
C TYR A 372 1.02 -2.23 -3.69
N GLN A 373 1.69 -3.38 -3.78
CA GLN A 373 3.06 -3.52 -4.26
C GLN A 373 3.22 -2.97 -5.68
N LYS A 374 2.36 -3.38 -6.62
CA LYS A 374 2.35 -2.85 -7.99
C LYS A 374 2.08 -1.35 -8.06
N MET A 375 1.17 -0.85 -7.22
CA MET A 375 0.85 0.57 -7.11
C MET A 375 2.03 1.40 -6.55
N SER A 376 2.70 0.92 -5.51
CA SER A 376 3.90 1.56 -4.97
C SER A 376 5.05 1.57 -5.97
N LEU A 377 5.18 0.50 -6.77
CA LEU A 377 6.17 0.43 -7.84
C LEU A 377 5.95 1.49 -8.91
N THR A 378 4.71 1.62 -9.37
CA THR A 378 4.38 2.64 -10.38
C THR A 378 4.52 4.05 -9.83
N ALA A 379 4.14 4.31 -8.59
CA ALA A 379 4.31 5.63 -7.98
C ALA A 379 5.80 6.02 -7.87
N ASN A 380 6.68 5.10 -7.48
CA ASN A 380 8.12 5.33 -7.44
C ASN A 380 8.72 5.51 -8.85
N LEU A 381 8.27 4.71 -9.82
CA LEU A 381 8.65 4.85 -11.23
C LEU A 381 8.18 6.19 -11.83
N GLN A 382 7.05 6.73 -11.38
CA GLN A 382 6.56 8.03 -11.82
C GLN A 382 7.30 9.20 -11.18
N VAL A 383 7.76 9.09 -9.94
CA VAL A 383 8.69 10.09 -9.37
C VAL A 383 10.00 10.12 -10.18
N ALA A 384 10.45 8.97 -10.68
CA ALA A 384 11.60 8.90 -11.59
C ALA A 384 11.29 9.42 -13.01
N ALA A 385 10.07 9.23 -13.53
CA ALA A 385 9.70 9.58 -14.90
C ALA A 385 9.06 10.98 -15.09
N HIS A 386 8.45 11.60 -14.08
CA HIS A 386 7.66 12.84 -14.22
C HIS A 386 8.43 14.16 -14.01
N THR A 387 9.75 14.14 -14.22
CA THR A 387 10.55 15.36 -14.25
C THR A 387 11.25 15.50 -15.60
N GLU A 388 10.46 15.73 -16.65
CA GLU A 388 10.92 16.08 -18.01
C GLU A 388 11.60 17.45 -18.11
N ASN A 389 12.00 18.07 -17.00
CA ASN A 389 13.00 19.13 -16.98
C ASN A 389 13.81 18.99 -15.68
N GLU A 390 15.04 18.47 -15.84
CA GLU A 390 15.96 18.03 -14.77
C GLU A 390 15.57 16.73 -14.06
N SER A 391 15.87 15.61 -14.73
CA SER A 391 16.06 14.30 -14.13
C SER A 391 17.00 14.39 -12.93
N LYS A 392 16.47 14.40 -11.71
CA LYS A 392 17.20 13.84 -10.58
C LYS A 392 16.87 12.36 -10.49
N GLU A 393 17.54 11.57 -11.33
CA GLU A 393 17.97 10.24 -10.90
C GLU A 393 18.41 10.37 -9.44
N LEU A 394 17.94 9.50 -8.55
CA LEU A 394 18.45 9.44 -7.18
C LEU A 394 19.91 9.00 -7.26
N ARG A 395 20.76 10.00 -7.47
CA ARG A 395 22.15 9.86 -7.88
C ARG A 395 23.03 10.60 -6.90
N TYR A 396 24.05 9.94 -6.41
CA TYR A 396 25.00 10.54 -5.48
C TYR A 396 26.39 9.94 -5.64
N GLY A 397 27.38 10.69 -5.18
CA GLY A 397 28.79 10.36 -5.35
C GLY A 397 29.59 11.64 -5.59
N ASN A 398 30.91 11.52 -5.59
CA ASN A 398 31.79 12.67 -5.79
C ASN A 398 31.90 13.13 -7.27
N GLY A 399 31.38 12.34 -8.23
CA GLY A 399 31.31 12.71 -9.63
C GLY A 399 32.62 12.59 -10.42
N LYS A 400 33.67 11.95 -9.87
CA LYS A 400 34.95 11.73 -10.59
C LYS A 400 34.81 10.91 -11.87
N ALA A 401 33.78 10.07 -11.95
CA ALA A 401 33.27 9.46 -13.17
C ALA A 401 31.74 9.50 -13.12
N LYS A 402 31.09 9.36 -14.27
CA LYS A 402 29.64 9.24 -14.37
C LYS A 402 29.27 8.08 -15.27
N ILE A 403 28.35 7.24 -14.83
CA ILE A 403 27.61 6.34 -15.70
C ILE A 403 26.78 7.21 -16.65
N ILE A 404 26.94 6.98 -17.95
CA ILE A 404 26.29 7.73 -19.03
C ILE A 404 25.31 6.87 -19.83
N ASP A 405 25.45 5.55 -19.76
CA ASP A 405 24.55 4.61 -20.44
C ASP A 405 24.60 3.23 -19.77
N TYR A 406 23.51 2.48 -19.85
CA TYR A 406 23.42 1.12 -19.34
C TYR A 406 22.33 0.33 -20.06
N GLU A 407 22.50 -0.98 -20.15
CA GLU A 407 21.57 -1.85 -20.88
C GLU A 407 21.50 -3.23 -20.23
N LEU A 408 20.29 -3.81 -20.14
CA LEU A 408 20.10 -5.19 -19.71
C LEU A 408 19.84 -6.05 -20.93
N LYS A 409 20.55 -7.18 -21.02
CA LYS A 409 20.45 -8.14 -22.13
C LYS A 409 20.21 -9.54 -21.62
N ASP A 410 19.42 -10.29 -22.37
CA ASP A 410 19.26 -11.73 -22.17
C ASP A 410 20.48 -12.52 -22.67
N GLN A 411 20.37 -13.84 -22.59
CA GLN A 411 21.40 -14.79 -23.03
C GLN A 411 21.64 -14.79 -24.55
N GLU A 412 20.71 -14.27 -25.35
CA GLU A 412 20.84 -14.12 -26.80
C GLU A 412 21.39 -12.73 -27.19
N GLY A 413 21.56 -11.84 -26.20
CA GLY A 413 22.07 -10.48 -26.39
C GLY A 413 20.98 -9.47 -26.73
N VAL A 414 19.70 -9.83 -26.63
CA VAL A 414 18.57 -8.95 -26.90
C VAL A 414 18.30 -8.07 -25.68
N SER A 415 18.12 -6.78 -25.91
CA SER A 415 17.85 -5.80 -24.86
C SER A 415 16.45 -6.01 -24.28
N THR A 416 16.39 -6.34 -22.99
CA THR A 416 15.13 -6.67 -22.31
C THR A 416 15.24 -6.43 -20.81
N THR A 417 14.12 -6.12 -20.19
CA THR A 417 13.95 -6.10 -18.73
C THR A 417 13.21 -7.34 -18.22
N ILE A 418 12.80 -8.24 -19.12
CA ILE A 418 12.03 -9.44 -18.81
C ILE A 418 12.92 -10.67 -18.98
N PHE A 419 13.02 -11.49 -17.94
CA PHE A 419 13.88 -12.67 -17.89
C PHE A 419 13.12 -13.86 -17.32
N LYS A 420 13.45 -15.08 -17.74
CA LYS A 420 12.98 -16.28 -17.04
C LYS A 420 13.93 -16.65 -15.91
N SER A 421 13.39 -17.29 -14.87
CA SER A 421 14.19 -17.93 -13.84
C SER A 421 15.07 -19.02 -14.47
N GLY A 422 16.36 -19.03 -14.15
CA GLY A 422 17.39 -19.90 -14.71
C GLY A 422 18.20 -19.28 -15.86
N GLU A 423 17.70 -18.23 -16.53
CA GLU A 423 18.43 -17.55 -17.61
C GLU A 423 19.57 -16.67 -17.08
N LYS A 424 20.52 -16.32 -17.94
CA LYS A 424 21.57 -15.35 -17.58
C LYS A 424 21.07 -13.92 -17.79
N ILE A 425 21.44 -13.03 -16.88
CA ILE A 425 21.29 -11.58 -17.03
C ILE A 425 22.66 -11.00 -17.34
N ASN A 426 22.72 -10.20 -18.40
CA ASN A 426 23.90 -9.42 -18.78
C ASN A 426 23.60 -7.93 -18.57
N ILE A 427 24.43 -7.24 -17.78
CA ILE A 427 24.28 -5.81 -17.51
C ILE A 427 25.48 -5.08 -18.09
N TYR A 428 25.21 -4.29 -19.14
CA TYR A 428 26.16 -3.39 -19.76
C TYR A 428 26.13 -2.04 -19.05
N ILE A 429 27.29 -1.47 -18.74
CA ILE A 429 27.44 -0.16 -18.10
C ILE A 429 28.56 0.59 -18.83
N LYS A 430 28.26 1.82 -19.26
CA LYS A 430 29.23 2.75 -19.85
C LYS A 430 29.39 3.96 -18.94
N ALA A 431 30.63 4.32 -18.65
CA ALA A 431 30.96 5.48 -17.82
C ALA A 431 32.04 6.35 -18.43
N GLU A 432 31.95 7.66 -18.20
CA GLU A 432 32.93 8.67 -18.59
C GLU A 432 33.67 9.17 -17.35
N VAL A 433 34.99 9.30 -17.44
CA VAL A 433 35.89 9.67 -16.34
C VAL A 433 36.26 11.16 -16.44
N PHE A 434 36.00 11.93 -15.38
CA PHE A 434 36.29 13.37 -15.31
C PHE A 434 37.54 13.69 -14.48
N GLU A 435 37.93 12.79 -13.58
CA GLU A 435 39.14 12.88 -12.76
C GLU A 435 39.80 11.52 -12.61
N GLN A 436 41.10 11.47 -12.34
CA GLN A 436 41.81 10.20 -12.16
C GLN A 436 41.22 9.38 -10.99
N ILE A 437 41.01 8.09 -11.24
CA ILE A 437 40.51 7.11 -10.25
C ILE A 437 41.50 5.95 -10.21
N SER A 438 41.97 5.60 -9.02
CA SER A 438 43.08 4.63 -8.90
C SER A 438 42.61 3.18 -8.88
N SER A 439 41.42 2.90 -8.36
CA SER A 439 40.84 1.56 -8.39
C SER A 439 39.31 1.64 -8.55
N PRO A 440 38.79 1.90 -9.77
CA PRO A 440 37.36 1.93 -10.03
C PRO A 440 36.77 0.52 -9.94
N VAL A 441 35.63 0.41 -9.26
CA VAL A 441 34.88 -0.82 -9.07
C VAL A 441 33.42 -0.56 -9.44
N PHE A 442 32.91 -1.29 -10.44
CA PHE A 442 31.53 -1.19 -10.92
C PHE A 442 30.69 -2.24 -10.21
N GLY A 443 29.56 -1.81 -9.64
CA GLY A 443 28.68 -2.65 -8.85
C GLY A 443 27.24 -2.57 -9.30
N VAL A 444 26.53 -3.67 -9.06
CA VAL A 444 25.10 -3.83 -9.27
C VAL A 444 24.46 -4.32 -7.99
N ILE A 445 23.30 -3.78 -7.65
CA ILE A 445 22.46 -4.27 -6.56
C ILE A 445 21.07 -4.50 -7.14
N ILE A 446 20.52 -5.67 -6.87
CA ILE A 446 19.14 -6.02 -7.18
C ILE A 446 18.34 -6.02 -5.88
N LYS A 447 17.22 -5.32 -5.89
CA LYS A 447 16.33 -5.19 -4.73
C LYS A 447 14.94 -5.69 -5.05
N THR A 448 14.25 -6.22 -4.06
CA THR A 448 12.80 -6.34 -4.13
C THR A 448 12.17 -4.96 -4.19
N ILE A 449 10.91 -4.96 -4.60
CA ILE A 449 9.99 -3.83 -4.56
C ILE A 449 9.82 -3.19 -3.18
N ASN A 450 10.10 -3.94 -2.10
CA ASN A 450 10.06 -3.47 -0.72
C ASN A 450 11.42 -2.92 -0.27
N GLY A 451 12.39 -2.77 -1.18
CA GLY A 451 13.73 -2.25 -0.89
C GLY A 451 14.70 -3.27 -0.27
N ILE A 452 14.28 -4.52 -0.06
CA ILE A 452 15.16 -5.58 0.43
C ILE A 452 16.18 -5.92 -0.65
N GLU A 453 17.48 -5.79 -0.35
CA GLU A 453 18.57 -6.18 -1.25
C GLU A 453 18.63 -7.71 -1.34
N VAL A 454 18.40 -8.25 -2.53
CA VAL A 454 18.36 -9.71 -2.77
C VAL A 454 19.62 -10.23 -3.42
N PHE A 455 20.32 -9.37 -4.16
CA PHE A 455 21.59 -9.71 -4.79
C PHE A 455 22.44 -8.45 -4.93
N GLY A 456 23.75 -8.60 -4.81
CA GLY A 456 24.69 -7.53 -5.04
C GLY A 456 26.04 -8.12 -5.43
N THR A 457 26.63 -7.59 -6.49
CA THR A 457 27.99 -7.96 -6.91
C THR A 457 28.71 -6.74 -7.47
N ASN A 458 30.02 -6.87 -7.68
CA ASN A 458 30.82 -5.87 -8.34
C ASN A 458 32.04 -6.50 -9.01
N THR A 459 32.70 -5.73 -9.87
CA THR A 459 33.88 -6.20 -10.63
C THR A 459 34.96 -6.79 -9.73
N LYS A 460 35.20 -6.19 -8.55
CA LYS A 460 36.20 -6.70 -7.59
C LYS A 460 35.82 -8.04 -6.96
N ILE A 461 34.56 -8.23 -6.56
CA ILE A 461 34.04 -9.51 -6.02
C ILE A 461 34.17 -10.61 -7.07
N LEU A 462 33.94 -10.26 -8.35
CA LEU A 462 34.10 -11.16 -9.49
C LEU A 462 35.57 -11.39 -9.89
N GLY A 463 36.53 -10.78 -9.19
CA GLY A 463 37.97 -10.98 -9.41
C GLY A 463 38.59 -10.04 -10.44
N GLU A 464 37.82 -9.15 -11.05
CA GLU A 464 38.28 -8.22 -12.08
C GLU A 464 38.80 -6.90 -11.48
N LYS A 465 40.02 -6.52 -11.91
CA LYS A 465 40.67 -5.27 -11.50
C LYS A 465 40.88 -4.38 -12.71
N ILE A 466 40.16 -3.27 -12.76
CA ILE A 466 40.20 -2.32 -13.88
C ILE A 466 41.53 -1.53 -13.92
N GLY A 467 42.18 -1.34 -12.76
CA GLY A 467 43.39 -0.53 -12.64
C GLY A 467 43.10 0.98 -12.67
N THR A 468 44.16 1.80 -12.66
CA THR A 468 44.02 3.26 -12.68
C THR A 468 43.46 3.74 -14.01
N VAL A 469 42.46 4.63 -13.95
CA VAL A 469 41.85 5.30 -15.11
C VAL A 469 42.06 6.81 -15.01
N SER A 470 42.23 7.46 -16.15
CA SER A 470 42.57 8.87 -16.28
C SER A 470 41.38 9.71 -16.73
N LYS A 471 41.47 11.02 -16.52
CA LYS A 471 40.48 11.98 -17.04
C LYS A 471 40.35 11.85 -18.56
N GLY A 472 39.12 11.75 -19.05
CA GLY A 472 38.77 11.59 -20.46
C GLY A 472 38.57 10.13 -20.89
N ASP A 473 38.91 9.16 -20.05
CA ASP A 473 38.71 7.75 -20.36
C ASP A 473 37.20 7.41 -20.36
N THR A 474 36.83 6.49 -21.24
CA THR A 474 35.51 5.84 -21.23
C THR A 474 35.68 4.38 -20.82
N ILE A 475 34.95 3.97 -19.79
CA ILE A 475 34.98 2.60 -19.29
C ILE A 475 33.68 1.91 -19.70
N ILE A 476 33.81 0.72 -20.26
CA ILE A 476 32.70 -0.15 -20.61
C ILE A 476 32.87 -1.44 -19.82
N THR A 477 31.84 -1.82 -19.06
CA THR A 477 31.82 -3.07 -18.29
C THR A 477 30.57 -3.86 -18.60
N GLU A 478 30.73 -5.17 -18.70
CA GLU A 478 29.61 -6.11 -18.82
C GLU A 478 29.66 -7.09 -17.64
N LEU A 479 28.59 -7.12 -16.85
CA LEU A 479 28.44 -8.01 -15.70
C LEU A 479 27.43 -9.10 -16.06
N GLN A 480 27.88 -10.36 -16.02
CA GLN A 480 27.04 -11.52 -16.31
C GLN A 480 26.85 -12.38 -15.06
N PHE A 481 25.61 -12.76 -14.76
CA PHE A 481 25.29 -13.68 -13.65
C PHE A 481 24.01 -14.48 -13.92
N PRO A 482 23.86 -15.68 -13.34
CA PRO A 482 22.63 -16.46 -13.46
C PRO A 482 21.48 -15.85 -12.65
N ASN A 483 20.28 -15.86 -13.20
CA ASN A 483 19.06 -15.39 -12.56
C ASN A 483 18.35 -16.54 -11.83
N TYR A 484 18.55 -16.66 -10.53
CA TYR A 484 17.79 -17.61 -9.70
C TYR A 484 16.65 -16.95 -8.94
N LEU A 485 16.20 -15.77 -9.34
CA LEU A 485 15.08 -15.12 -8.68
C LEU A 485 13.77 -15.83 -9.02
N ASN A 486 12.82 -15.84 -8.08
CA ASN A 486 11.46 -16.30 -8.35
C ASN A 486 10.68 -15.25 -9.16
N GLU A 487 9.47 -15.64 -9.60
CA GLU A 487 8.56 -14.73 -10.30
C GLU A 487 8.33 -13.44 -9.51
N GLY A 488 8.52 -12.29 -10.15
CA GLY A 488 8.39 -11.00 -9.49
C GLY A 488 8.98 -9.84 -10.28
N THR A 489 8.88 -8.64 -9.71
CA THR A 489 9.60 -7.47 -10.20
C THR A 489 10.70 -7.12 -9.20
N TYR A 490 11.87 -6.76 -9.71
CA TYR A 490 13.02 -6.36 -8.92
C TYR A 490 13.60 -5.05 -9.48
N PHE A 491 14.28 -4.27 -8.65
CA PHE A 491 14.93 -3.03 -9.07
C PHE A 491 16.43 -3.19 -9.18
N LEU A 492 17.02 -2.52 -10.17
CA LEU A 492 18.44 -2.48 -10.41
C LEU A 492 19.01 -1.13 -9.97
N THR A 493 19.99 -1.17 -9.07
CA THR A 493 20.84 -0.03 -8.71
C THR A 493 22.22 -0.26 -9.29
N LEU A 494 22.81 0.78 -9.89
CA LEU A 494 24.16 0.76 -10.46
C LEU A 494 25.08 1.69 -9.67
N GLY A 495 26.38 1.39 -9.64
CA GLY A 495 27.33 2.34 -9.09
C GLY A 495 28.80 2.05 -9.41
N ILE A 496 29.61 3.08 -9.22
CA ILE A 496 31.05 3.12 -9.33
C ILE A 496 31.61 3.55 -7.98
N THR A 497 32.59 2.81 -7.47
CA THR A 497 33.33 3.15 -6.25
C THR A 497 34.83 3.19 -6.52
N ASP A 498 35.58 4.01 -5.78
CA ASP A 498 37.04 3.93 -5.71
C ASP A 498 37.43 3.12 -4.47
N GLN A 499 38.25 2.09 -4.65
CA GLN A 499 38.75 1.24 -3.56
C GLN A 499 40.27 1.24 -3.44
N SER A 500 40.91 2.34 -3.86
CA SER A 500 42.37 2.51 -3.75
C SER A 500 42.88 2.82 -2.33
N GLY A 501 42.01 3.28 -1.42
CA GLY A 501 42.32 3.58 -0.03
C GLY A 501 41.78 2.55 0.97
N ASN A 502 41.93 2.84 2.27
CA ASN A 502 41.34 2.04 3.35
C ASN A 502 39.80 2.12 3.40
N GLU A 503 39.22 3.16 2.79
CA GLU A 503 37.77 3.36 2.72
C GLU A 503 37.29 3.27 1.27
N THR A 504 36.09 2.71 1.10
CA THR A 504 35.41 2.67 -0.20
C THR A 504 34.69 3.99 -0.44
N VAL A 505 35.12 4.73 -1.46
CA VAL A 505 34.54 6.03 -1.80
C VAL A 505 33.52 5.84 -2.92
N THR A 506 32.28 6.32 -2.73
CA THR A 506 31.28 6.30 -3.80
C THR A 506 31.56 7.40 -4.80
N ILE A 507 31.84 7.02 -6.05
CA ILE A 507 32.11 7.96 -7.14
C ILE A 507 30.82 8.39 -7.79
N ASP A 508 29.98 7.41 -8.11
CA ASP A 508 28.71 7.62 -8.77
C ASP A 508 27.81 6.45 -8.45
N ARG A 509 26.58 6.70 -8.02
CA ARG A 509 25.61 5.66 -7.74
C ARG A 509 24.26 6.15 -8.19
N MET A 510 23.59 5.36 -9.00
CA MET A 510 22.27 5.63 -9.50
C MET A 510 21.31 4.59 -8.92
N ILE A 511 20.36 5.04 -8.11
CA ILE A 511 19.44 4.18 -7.38
C ILE A 511 18.24 3.83 -8.26
N ASP A 512 17.90 2.54 -8.28
CA ASP A 512 16.70 1.99 -8.92
C ASP A 512 16.47 2.48 -10.37
N VAL A 513 17.56 2.47 -11.15
CA VAL A 513 17.60 2.99 -12.53
C VAL A 513 16.73 2.20 -13.51
N SER A 514 16.54 0.91 -13.23
CA SER A 514 15.77 0.01 -14.08
C SER A 514 15.13 -1.08 -13.24
N PHE A 515 14.30 -1.91 -13.87
CA PHE A 515 13.68 -3.06 -13.25
C PHE A 515 13.99 -4.35 -14.01
N ILE A 516 13.87 -5.47 -13.30
CA ILE A 516 14.02 -6.83 -13.81
C ILE A 516 12.72 -7.54 -13.48
N ARG A 517 11.94 -7.88 -14.50
CA ARG A 517 10.73 -8.71 -14.38
C ARG A 517 11.12 -10.16 -14.60
N VAL A 518 10.92 -10.99 -13.58
CA VAL A 518 11.22 -12.41 -13.65
C VAL A 518 9.94 -13.20 -13.85
N LEU A 519 9.93 -14.06 -14.86
CA LEU A 519 8.89 -15.04 -15.14
C LEU A 519 9.38 -16.42 -14.70
N ASN A 520 8.47 -17.29 -14.25
CA ASN A 520 8.83 -18.63 -13.79
C ASN A 520 7.87 -19.68 -14.36
N ASP A 521 8.42 -20.78 -14.88
CA ASP A 521 7.66 -21.92 -15.37
C ASP A 521 7.42 -22.98 -14.28
N ILE A 522 8.22 -22.97 -13.20
CA ILE A 522 8.16 -23.93 -12.08
C ILE A 522 7.59 -23.23 -10.84
N LYS A 523 6.57 -23.81 -10.20
CA LYS A 523 5.98 -23.25 -8.97
C LYS A 523 6.89 -23.48 -7.76
N SER A 524 7.59 -22.44 -7.33
CA SER A 524 8.36 -22.36 -6.09
C SER A 524 7.89 -21.20 -5.21
N ILE A 525 8.00 -21.34 -3.89
CA ILE A 525 7.66 -20.31 -2.91
C ILE A 525 8.94 -19.65 -2.39
N GLY A 526 8.95 -18.32 -2.24
CA GLY A 526 10.07 -17.55 -1.68
C GLY A 526 10.66 -16.53 -2.66
N LEU A 527 11.86 -16.00 -2.37
CA LEU A 527 12.53 -15.00 -3.22
C LEU A 527 13.43 -15.61 -4.31
N VAL A 528 13.89 -16.85 -4.10
CA VAL A 528 14.88 -17.53 -4.94
C VAL A 528 14.31 -18.88 -5.39
N ASN A 529 14.50 -19.21 -6.66
CA ASN A 529 14.33 -20.53 -7.23
C ASN A 529 15.67 -21.28 -7.12
N MET A 530 15.71 -22.36 -6.34
CA MET A 530 16.93 -23.15 -6.15
C MET A 530 17.27 -24.07 -7.33
N ASN A 531 16.66 -23.85 -8.50
CA ASN A 531 16.77 -24.70 -9.68
C ASN A 531 16.44 -26.16 -9.33
N ILE A 532 15.24 -26.38 -8.81
CA ILE A 532 14.81 -27.69 -8.30
C ILE A 532 14.72 -28.70 -9.45
N GLU A 533 15.75 -29.53 -9.59
CA GLU A 533 15.70 -30.81 -10.31
C GLU A 533 15.08 -31.88 -9.38
N ALA A 534 13.76 -31.84 -9.18
CA ALA A 534 13.13 -32.72 -8.18
C ALA A 534 12.96 -34.17 -8.67
N GLY A 535 13.60 -35.10 -7.96
CA GLY A 535 13.13 -36.47 -7.81
C GLY A 535 12.33 -36.60 -6.52
N ILE A 536 11.03 -36.87 -6.61
CA ILE A 536 10.18 -37.12 -5.43
C ILE A 536 10.01 -38.64 -5.28
N LYS A 537 10.46 -39.19 -4.15
CA LYS A 537 10.09 -40.54 -3.74
C LYS A 537 9.12 -40.45 -2.57
N ILE A 538 7.86 -40.76 -2.82
CA ILE A 538 6.83 -40.89 -1.78
C ILE A 538 6.58 -42.38 -1.58
N ASP A 539 6.98 -42.90 -0.43
CA ASP A 539 6.52 -44.20 0.07
C ASP A 539 5.38 -43.92 1.07
N VAL A 540 4.18 -44.39 0.77
CA VAL A 540 3.06 -44.41 1.71
C VAL A 540 2.98 -45.83 2.26
N GLN A 541 3.19 -46.00 3.58
CA GLN A 541 2.98 -47.27 4.28
C GLN A 541 1.55 -47.40 4.79
#